data_AF-A0A928J8M7-F1
#
_entry.id   AF-A0A928J8M7-F1
#
_cell.length_a   1.000
_cell.length_b   1.000
_cell.length_c   1.000
_cell.angle_alpha   90.00
_cell.angle_beta   90.00
_cell.angle_gamma   90.00
#
_symmetry.space_group_name_H-M   'P 1'
#
loop_
_entity.id
_entity.type
_entity.pdbx_description
1 polymer ?
#
loop_
_entity_poly.entity_id
_entity_poly.type
_entity_poly.pdbx_seq_one_letter_code
_entity_poly.pdbx_strand_id
1 'polypeptide(L)' 'MKYNKNGGVDLWEEFTYDEFGNKTEMRKCNADGSLYRRYVYEYGDYGARTNTTIYDVHGNIVTE' A
#
# COMPACT_ATOMS: atom_id res chain seq x y z
N MET A 1 11.37 4.15 -1.03
CA MET A 1 12.18 3.35 -0.08
C MET A 1 12.53 4.21 1.11
N LYS A 2 12.49 3.64 2.32
CA LYS A 2 12.92 4.22 3.57
C LYS A 2 14.21 3.53 4.01
N TYR A 3 15.18 4.31 4.43
CA TYR A 3 16.50 3.82 4.84
C TYR A 3 16.71 4.00 6.35
N ASN A 4 17.46 3.10 6.97
CA ASN A 4 17.99 3.30 8.32
C ASN A 4 19.20 4.24 8.33
N LYS A 5 19.67 4.56 9.54
CA LYS A 5 20.85 5.39 9.80
C LYS A 5 22.15 4.88 9.15
N ASN A 6 22.22 3.59 8.82
CA ASN A 6 23.38 2.96 8.20
C ASN A 6 23.27 2.87 6.68
N GLY A 7 22.23 3.46 6.08
CA GLY A 7 22.00 3.43 4.63
C GLY A 7 21.39 2.14 4.10
N GLY A 8 21.07 1.17 4.97
CA GLY A 8 20.30 -0.01 4.59
C GLY A 8 18.82 0.32 4.39
N VAL A 9 18.12 -0.43 3.55
CA VAL A 9 16.67 -0.30 3.38
C VAL A 9 15.99 -0.83 4.65
N ASP A 10 15.03 -0.09 5.20
CA ASP A 10 14.14 -0.54 6.27
C ASP A 10 12.79 -0.99 5.69
N LEU A 11 12.25 -0.19 4.76
CA LEU A 11 10.92 -0.39 4.21
C LEU A 11 10.89 0.08 2.76
N TRP A 12 10.11 -0.56 1.92
CA TRP A 12 9.81 -0.08 0.58
C TRP A 12 8.32 -0.21 0.29
N GLU A 13 7.91 0.53 -0.73
CA GLU A 13 6.49 0.70 -1.06
C GLU A 13 6.29 0.34 -2.52
N GLU A 14 5.28 -0.47 -2.78
CA GLU A 14 4.79 -0.79 -4.12
C GLU A 14 3.45 -0.10 -4.32
N PHE A 15 3.27 0.45 -5.52
CA PHE A 15 2.05 1.14 -5.90
C PHE A 15 1.51 0.52 -7.17
N THR A 16 0.22 0.19 -7.16
CA THR A 16 -0.53 -0.20 -8.36
C THR A 16 -1.48 0.94 -8.72
N TYR A 17 -1.64 1.16 -10.01
CA TYR A 17 -2.47 2.22 -10.56
C TYR A 17 -3.47 1.65 -11.57
N ASP A 18 -4.64 2.26 -11.68
CA ASP A 18 -5.59 1.99 -12.76
C ASP A 18 -5.18 2.69 -14.07
N GLU A 19 -6.00 2.52 -15.12
CA GLU A 19 -5.79 3.13 -16.43
C GLU A 19 -5.91 4.66 -16.43
N PHE A 20 -6.57 5.23 -15.41
CA PHE A 20 -6.73 6.67 -15.23
C PHE A 20 -5.59 7.28 -14.39
N GLY A 21 -4.66 6.46 -13.92
CA GLY A 21 -3.53 6.88 -13.07
C GLY A 21 -3.90 7.05 -11.59
N ASN A 22 -5.06 6.56 -11.15
CA ASN A 22 -5.40 6.53 -9.73
C ASN A 22 -4.70 5.35 -9.06
N LYS A 23 -4.19 5.57 -7.85
CA LYS A 23 -3.52 4.53 -7.06
C LYS A 23 -4.55 3.57 -6.49
N THR A 24 -4.64 2.35 -6.98
CA THR A 24 -5.60 1.34 -6.54
C THR A 24 -5.09 0.49 -5.37
N GLU A 25 -3.77 0.35 -5.24
CA GLU A 25 -3.16 -0.43 -4.16
C GLU A 25 -1.84 0.20 -3.69
N MET A 26 -1.56 0.07 -2.39
CA MET A 26 -0.25 0.32 -1.80
C MET A 26 0.14 -0.86 -0.91
N ARG A 27 1.32 -1.44 -1.17
CA ARG A 27 1.93 -2.45 -0.30
C ARG A 27 3.17 -1.87 0.35
N LYS A 28 3.27 -2.04 1.67
CA LYS A 28 4.46 -1.74 2.45
C LYS A 28 5.17 -3.04 2.72
N CYS A 29 6.44 -3.11 2.37
CA CYS A 29 7.24 -4.32 2.49
C CYS A 29 8.50 -4.03 3.29
N ASN A 30 8.90 -4.97 4.15
CA ASN A 30 10.17 -4.91 4.86
C ASN A 30 11.34 -5.04 3.88
N ALA A 31 12.56 -4.77 4.36
CA ALA A 31 13.79 -4.88 3.57
C ALA A 31 13.98 -6.24 2.86
N ASP A 32 13.47 -7.32 3.45
CA ASP A 32 13.51 -8.69 2.91
C ASP A 32 12.40 -9.00 1.90
N GLY A 33 11.52 -8.03 1.62
CA GLY A 33 10.37 -8.16 0.72
C GLY A 33 9.11 -8.72 1.38
N SER A 34 9.14 -9.06 2.67
CA SER A 34 7.95 -9.52 3.38
C SER A 34 6.92 -8.40 3.53
N LEU A 35 5.64 -8.73 3.35
CA LEU A 35 4.56 -7.77 3.48
C LEU A 35 4.47 -7.28 4.93
N TYR A 36 4.50 -5.96 5.10
CA TYR A 36 4.27 -5.28 6.38
C TYR A 36 2.82 -4.80 6.50
N ARG A 37 2.25 -4.23 5.43
CA ARG A 37 0.84 -3.80 5.38
C ARG A 37 0.36 -3.61 3.95
N ARG A 38 -0.92 -3.84 3.69
CA ARG A 38 -1.56 -3.61 2.39
C ARG A 38 -2.75 -2.66 2.52
N TYR A 39 -2.91 -1.79 1.54
CA TYR A 39 -4.00 -0.83 1.44
C TYR A 39 -4.60 -0.93 0.05
N VAL A 40 -5.92 -1.05 -0.04
CA VAL A 40 -6.67 -0.99 -1.30
C VAL A 40 -7.53 0.26 -1.28
N TYR A 41 -7.53 1.00 -2.39
CA TYR A 41 -8.24 2.25 -2.52
C TYR A 41 -9.33 2.10 -3.58
N GLU A 42 -10.52 2.54 -3.23
CA GLU A 42 -11.66 2.57 -4.14
C GLU A 42 -12.00 4.01 -4.48
N TYR A 43 -12.43 4.22 -5.72
CA TYR A 43 -12.76 5.51 -6.27
C TYR A 43 -14.19 5.48 -6.78
N GLY A 44 -14.94 6.51 -6.42
CA GLY A 44 -16.25 6.77 -6.99
C GLY A 44 -16.16 7.59 -8.26
N ASP A 45 -17.29 8.17 -8.65
CA ASP A 45 -17.38 9.01 -9.83
C ASP A 45 -16.36 10.16 -9.79
N TYR A 46 -15.86 10.52 -10.96
CA TYR A 46 -14.89 11.60 -11.16
C TYR A 46 -13.52 11.39 -10.46
N GLY A 47 -13.18 10.16 -10.07
CA GLY A 47 -11.88 9.85 -9.46
C GLY A 47 -11.76 10.29 -8.00
N ALA A 48 -12.88 10.53 -7.32
CA ALA A 48 -12.88 10.81 -5.88
C ALA A 48 -12.67 9.51 -5.09
N ARG A 49 -11.66 9.45 -4.21
CA ARG A 49 -11.45 8.27 -3.35
C ARG A 49 -12.59 8.15 -2.34
N THR A 50 -13.34 7.06 -2.39
CA THR A 50 -14.52 6.81 -1.54
C THR A 50 -14.21 5.89 -0.37
N ASN A 51 -13.26 4.96 -0.54
CA ASN A 51 -12.95 3.96 0.48
C ASN A 51 -11.46 3.66 0.58
N THR A 52 -11.06 3.10 1.71
CA THR A 52 -9.71 2.56 1.93
C THR A 52 -9.80 1.33 2.82
N THR A 53 -9.57 0.17 2.24
CA THR A 53 -9.53 -1.10 2.98
C THR A 53 -8.08 -1.39 3.38
N ILE A 54 -7.86 -1.61 4.68
CA ILE A 54 -6.54 -1.96 5.21
C ILE A 54 -6.52 -3.45 5.51
N TYR A 55 -5.51 -4.13 5.00
CA TYR A 55 -5.26 -5.53 5.27
C TYR A 55 -4.01 -5.70 6.15
N ASP A 56 -4.07 -6.66 7.06
CA ASP A 56 -2.90 -7.14 7.79
C ASP A 56 -1.98 -7.98 6.88
N VAL A 57 -0.91 -8.51 7.48
CA VAL A 57 0.08 -9.35 6.77
C VAL A 57 -0.47 -10.70 6.32
N HIS A 58 -1.58 -11.15 6.91
CA HIS A 58 -2.26 -12.40 6.57
C HIS A 58 -3.40 -12.19 5.56
N GLY A 59 -3.68 -10.94 5.18
CA GLY A 59 -4.75 -10.59 4.25
C GLY A 59 -6.12 -10.44 4.92
N ASN A 60 -6.19 -10.33 6.25
CA ASN A 60 -7.43 -10.01 6.94
C ASN A 60 -7.68 -8.50 6.94
N ILE A 61 -8.93 -8.11 6.78
CA ILE A 61 -9.34 -6.70 6.91
C ILE A 61 -9.19 -6.28 8.37
N VAL A 62 -8.45 -5.18 8.59
CA VAL A 62 -8.25 -4.59 9.92
C VAL A 62 -9.04 -3.30 10.13
N THR A 63 -9.62 -2.74 9.07
CA THR A 63 -10.53 -1.58 9.14
C THR A 63 -11.61 -1.70 8.07
N GLU A 64 -12.85 -1.44 8.46
CA GLU A 64 -14.01 -1.26 7.58
C GLU A 64 -14.61 0.12 7.85
#